data_AF-A0A7X7FY02-F1
#
_entry.id   AF-A0A7X7FY02-F1
#
_cell.length_a   1.000
_cell.length_b   1.000
_cell.length_c   1.000
_cell.angle_alpha   90.00
_cell.angle_beta   90.00
_cell.angle_gamma   90.00
#
_symmetry.space_group_name_H-M   'P 1'
#
loop_
_entity.id
_entity.type
_entity.pdbx_description
1 polymer ?
#
loop_
_entity_poly.entity_id
_entity_poly.type
_entity_poly.pdbx_seq_one_letter_code
_entity_poly.pdbx_strand_id
1 'polypeptide(L)'
;MRPRTGMLLLGVLLLIGCGKAEPPQTIVVSVNDYQVTAEEFEEVFASSPYALRNDAQIARRDFLDNLVNQKLIVQEAIAKGLDKQKDFLRSVERFWEQSLMTVALGAKTREINGSIRVHEDNIRRLYDEMVREGLTEKTYEEMFPQIKWQAERQLEAQMLGEWMEGLKKNAQVVINREYLKKK
;
A
#
# COMPACT_ATOMS: atom_id res chain seq x y z
N MET A 1 -35.29 -34.46 57.30
CA MET A 1 -36.60 -33.96 56.85
C MET A 1 -36.44 -33.29 55.48
N ARG A 2 -37.02 -33.88 54.43
CA ARG A 2 -37.44 -33.18 53.19
C ARG A 2 -38.68 -32.33 53.53
N PRO A 3 -39.05 -31.24 52.80
CA PRO A 3 -39.27 -31.18 51.33
C PRO A 3 -38.87 -29.77 50.75
N ARG A 4 -39.14 -29.28 49.54
CA ARG A 4 -39.94 -29.67 48.37
C ARG A 4 -39.44 -28.81 47.17
N THR A 5 -39.22 -29.47 46.04
CA THR A 5 -39.31 -29.01 44.64
C THR A 5 -39.73 -27.57 44.34
N GLY A 6 -38.92 -26.88 43.54
CA GLY A 6 -39.26 -25.68 42.79
C GLY A 6 -38.38 -25.55 41.54
N MET A 7 -38.55 -26.48 40.60
CA MET A 7 -37.92 -26.46 39.28
C MET A 7 -38.59 -25.36 38.45
N LEU A 8 -37.89 -24.23 38.26
CA LEU A 8 -38.26 -23.19 37.30
C LEU A 8 -37.22 -23.21 36.18
N LEU A 9 -37.53 -24.01 35.15
CA LEU A 9 -36.91 -23.90 33.83
C LEU A 9 -37.20 -22.50 33.28
N LEU A 10 -36.17 -21.67 33.15
CA LEU A 10 -36.26 -20.43 32.39
C LEU A 10 -35.28 -20.50 31.20
N GLY A 11 -35.89 -20.76 30.04
CA GLY A 11 -35.43 -20.57 28.67
C GLY A 11 -33.95 -20.32 28.42
N VAL A 12 -33.24 -21.38 28.04
CA VAL A 12 -32.06 -21.27 27.18
C VAL A 12 -32.54 -20.79 25.81
N LEU A 13 -32.41 -19.49 25.57
CA LEU A 13 -32.61 -18.89 24.25
C LEU A 13 -31.41 -19.28 23.37
N LEU A 14 -31.54 -20.42 22.69
CA LEU A 14 -30.64 -20.84 21.62
C LEU A 14 -30.69 -19.80 20.52
N LEU A 15 -29.71 -18.89 20.50
CA LEU A 15 -29.36 -18.11 19.34
C LEU A 15 -28.85 -19.09 18.27
N ILE A 16 -29.78 -19.60 17.46
CA ILE A 16 -29.47 -20.23 16.18
C ILE A 16 -28.95 -19.10 15.30
N GLY A 17 -27.66 -18.82 15.43
CA GLY A 17 -26.92 -18.05 14.45
C GLY A 17 -26.98 -18.81 13.15
N CYS A 18 -27.74 -18.29 12.19
CA CYS A 18 -27.59 -18.65 10.79
C CYS A 18 -26.14 -18.31 10.38
N GLY A 19 -25.24 -19.26 10.54
CA GLY A 19 -24.02 -19.30 9.76
C GLY A 19 -24.45 -19.45 8.31
N LYS A 20 -24.40 -18.35 7.55
CA LYS A 20 -24.39 -18.46 6.08
C LYS A 20 -23.18 -19.33 5.77
N ALA A 21 -23.42 -20.59 5.41
CA ALA A 21 -22.38 -21.43 4.86
C ALA A 21 -21.91 -20.72 3.59
N GLU A 22 -20.67 -20.21 3.61
CA GLU A 22 -20.06 -19.69 2.40
C GLU A 22 -20.10 -20.82 1.35
N PRO A 23 -20.47 -20.50 0.10
CA PRO A 23 -20.51 -21.51 -0.94
C PRO A 23 -19.14 -22.20 -1.03
N PRO A 24 -19.10 -23.52 -1.25
CA PRO A 24 -17.84 -24.25 -1.33
C PRO A 24 -16.94 -23.60 -2.38
N GLN A 25 -15.80 -23.09 -1.93
CA GLN A 25 -14.82 -22.46 -2.81
C GLN A 25 -14.18 -23.55 -3.69
N THR A 26 -14.25 -23.38 -5.01
CA THR A 26 -13.64 -24.32 -5.96
C THR A 26 -12.11 -24.25 -5.80
N ILE A 27 -11.49 -25.35 -5.39
CA ILE A 27 -10.03 -25.47 -5.30
C ILE A 27 -9.47 -25.85 -6.68
N VAL A 28 -8.56 -25.04 -7.21
CA VAL A 28 -7.90 -25.28 -8.50
C VAL A 28 -6.66 -26.15 -8.33
N VAL A 29 -5.92 -25.96 -7.24
CA VAL A 29 -4.76 -26.79 -6.89
C VAL A 29 -4.53 -26.82 -5.39
N SER A 30 -4.01 -27.94 -4.89
CA SER A 30 -3.55 -28.11 -3.51
C SER A 30 -2.11 -28.61 -3.52
N VAL A 31 -1.25 -27.96 -2.75
CA VAL A 31 0.19 -28.25 -2.60
C VAL A 31 0.51 -28.31 -1.11
N ASN A 32 0.52 -29.51 -0.55
CA ASN A 32 0.65 -29.75 0.89
C ASN A 32 -0.43 -29.02 1.70
N ASP A 33 -0.03 -28.05 2.54
CA ASP A 33 -0.90 -27.21 3.37
C ASP A 33 -1.43 -25.97 2.63
N TYR A 34 -0.96 -25.71 1.41
CA TYR A 34 -1.37 -24.56 0.61
C TYR A 34 -2.44 -24.95 -0.42
N GLN A 35 -3.57 -24.25 -0.41
CA GLN A 35 -4.64 -24.42 -1.39
C GLN A 35 -4.81 -23.12 -2.17
N VAL A 36 -5.12 -23.24 -3.46
CA VAL A 36 -5.44 -22.10 -4.33
C VAL A 36 -6.88 -22.22 -4.78
N THR A 37 -7.69 -21.24 -4.43
CA THR A 37 -9.08 -21.15 -4.87
C THR A 37 -9.16 -20.67 -6.32
N ALA A 38 -10.30 -20.89 -6.97
CA ALA A 38 -10.53 -20.35 -8.30
C ALA A 38 -10.44 -18.83 -8.34
N GLU A 39 -10.93 -18.14 -7.31
CA GLU A 39 -10.87 -16.68 -7.20
C GLU A 39 -9.42 -16.18 -7.12
N GLU A 40 -8.61 -16.75 -6.22
CA GLU A 40 -7.19 -16.42 -6.10
C GLU A 40 -6.44 -16.74 -7.39
N PHE A 41 -6.76 -17.86 -8.05
CA PHE A 41 -6.16 -18.21 -9.33
C PHE A 41 -6.45 -17.16 -10.39
N GLU A 42 -7.71 -16.71 -10.54
CA GLU A 42 -8.06 -15.67 -11.52
C GLU A 42 -7.35 -14.35 -11.22
N GLU A 43 -7.33 -13.92 -9.96
CA GLU A 43 -6.70 -12.66 -9.55
C GLU A 43 -5.21 -12.62 -9.90
N VAL A 44 -4.48 -13.68 -9.52
CA VAL A 44 -3.04 -13.74 -9.78
C VAL A 44 -2.77 -14.02 -11.26
N PHE A 45 -3.59 -14.82 -11.95
CA PHE A 45 -3.44 -15.06 -13.39
C PHE A 45 -3.61 -13.77 -14.19
N ALA A 46 -4.65 -12.98 -13.91
CA ALA A 46 -4.98 -11.75 -14.63
C ALA A 46 -3.89 -10.68 -14.55
N SER A 47 -3.16 -10.63 -13.43
CA SER A 47 -2.02 -9.72 -13.24
C SER A 47 -0.69 -10.26 -13.78
N SER A 48 -0.66 -11.52 -14.23
CA SER A 48 0.56 -12.17 -14.72
C SER A 48 0.80 -11.92 -16.22
N PRO A 49 2.06 -12.02 -16.69
CA PRO A 49 2.37 -12.00 -18.12
C PRO A 49 1.70 -13.11 -18.94
N TYR A 50 1.20 -14.19 -18.30
CA TYR A 50 0.52 -15.29 -18.98
C TYR A 50 -0.84 -14.87 -19.52
N ALA A 51 -1.51 -13.88 -18.90
CA ALA A 51 -2.80 -13.39 -19.36
C ALA A 51 -2.74 -12.72 -20.75
N LEU A 52 -1.55 -12.32 -21.21
CA LEU A 52 -1.33 -11.69 -22.52
C LEU A 52 -1.12 -12.72 -23.64
N ARG A 53 -1.09 -14.02 -23.34
CA ARG A 53 -0.85 -15.08 -24.33
C ARG A 53 -2.12 -15.40 -25.12
N ASN A 54 -1.97 -15.62 -26.42
CA ASN A 54 -3.09 -15.86 -27.33
C ASN A 54 -3.83 -17.19 -27.06
N ASP A 55 -3.13 -18.22 -26.57
CA ASP A 55 -3.74 -19.49 -26.19
C ASP A 55 -4.03 -19.50 -24.69
N ALA A 56 -5.28 -19.17 -24.34
CA ALA A 56 -5.70 -19.06 -22.96
C ALA A 56 -5.60 -20.39 -22.20
N GLN A 57 -5.85 -21.54 -22.84
CA GLN A 57 -5.82 -22.83 -22.17
C GLN A 57 -4.39 -23.22 -21.81
N ILE A 58 -3.47 -23.11 -22.77
CA ILE A 58 -2.05 -23.38 -22.56
C ILE A 58 -1.48 -22.39 -21.52
N ALA A 59 -1.81 -21.11 -21.64
CA ALA A 59 -1.33 -20.08 -20.72
C ALA A 59 -1.72 -20.34 -19.27
N ARG A 60 -2.97 -20.74 -19.03
CA ARG A 60 -3.48 -21.05 -17.69
C ARG A 60 -2.83 -22.29 -17.10
N ARG A 61 -2.61 -23.34 -17.90
CA ARG A 61 -1.88 -24.54 -17.49
C ARG A 61 -0.43 -24.18 -17.10
N ASP A 62 0.30 -23.51 -17.99
CA ASP A 62 1.70 -23.15 -17.75
C ASP A 62 1.84 -22.23 -16.52
N PHE A 63 0.88 -21.32 -16.30
CA PHE A 63 0.84 -20.48 -15.11
C PHE A 63 0.61 -21.31 -13.85
N LEU A 64 -0.34 -22.26 -13.87
CA LEU A 64 -0.61 -23.15 -12.74
C LEU A 64 0.62 -23.99 -12.38
N ASP A 65 1.29 -24.57 -13.38
CA ASP A 65 2.51 -25.37 -13.18
C ASP A 65 3.63 -24.52 -12.56
N ASN A 66 3.80 -23.28 -13.03
CA ASN A 66 4.77 -22.35 -12.45
C ASN A 66 4.41 -21.98 -11.00
N LEU A 67 3.14 -21.73 -10.71
CA LEU A 67 2.66 -21.42 -9.36
C LEU A 67 2.96 -22.58 -8.39
N VAL A 68 2.69 -23.83 -8.81
CA VAL A 68 3.00 -25.04 -8.02
C VAL A 68 4.50 -25.12 -7.74
N ASN A 69 5.33 -24.96 -8.77
CA ASN A 69 6.79 -25.01 -8.64
C ASN A 69 7.31 -23.94 -7.67
N GLN A 70 6.80 -22.70 -7.75
CA GLN A 70 7.17 -21.63 -6.83
C GLN A 70 6.82 -21.97 -5.37
N LYS A 71 5.62 -22.53 -5.14
CA LYS A 71 5.19 -22.92 -3.79
C LYS A 71 6.06 -24.03 -3.20
N LEU A 72 6.40 -25.04 -3.98
CA LEU A 72 7.32 -26.11 -3.54
C LEU A 72 8.70 -25.56 -3.15
N ILE A 73 9.26 -24.64 -3.95
CA ILE A 73 10.55 -24.00 -3.64
C ILE A 73 10.48 -23.20 -2.33
N VAL A 74 9.41 -22.42 -2.12
CA VAL A 74 9.24 -21.64 -0.88
C VAL A 74 9.08 -22.54 0.34
N GLN A 75 8.29 -23.61 0.25
CA GLN A 75 8.14 -24.57 1.34
C GLN A 75 9.47 -25.25 1.69
N GLU A 76 10.26 -25.63 0.70
CA GLU A 76 11.60 -26.19 0.92
C GLU A 76 12.55 -25.16 1.57
N ALA A 77 12.48 -23.89 1.17
CA ALA A 77 13.26 -22.82 1.79
C ALA A 77 12.89 -22.62 3.27
N ILE A 78 11.61 -22.68 3.62
CA ILE A 78 11.12 -22.61 5.00
C ILE A 78 11.55 -23.85 5.79
N ALA A 79 11.44 -25.05 5.23
CA ALA A 79 11.90 -26.28 5.87
C ALA A 79 13.40 -26.23 6.20
N LYS A 80 14.20 -25.55 5.36
CA LYS A 80 15.63 -25.27 5.58
C LYS A 80 15.92 -24.07 6.50
N GLY A 81 14.90 -23.37 6.98
CA GLY A 81 15.05 -22.20 7.86
C GLY A 81 15.63 -20.97 7.17
N LEU A 82 15.57 -20.88 5.83
CA LEU A 82 16.08 -19.73 5.08
C LEU A 82 15.28 -18.45 5.40
N ASP A 83 14.01 -18.59 5.73
CA ASP A 83 13.09 -17.55 6.20
C ASP A 83 13.50 -16.92 7.54
N LYS A 84 14.40 -17.57 8.29
CA LYS A 84 14.88 -17.11 9.61
C LYS A 84 16.29 -16.54 9.54
N GLN A 85 16.94 -16.58 8.37
CA GLN A 85 18.27 -16.03 8.21
C GLN A 85 18.25 -14.51 8.37
N LYS A 86 19.24 -13.99 9.09
CA LYS A 86 19.34 -12.57 9.42
C LYS A 86 19.31 -11.67 8.19
N ASP A 87 19.95 -12.09 7.09
CA ASP A 87 20.02 -11.29 5.87
C ASP A 87 18.68 -11.26 5.12
N PHE A 88 17.91 -12.35 5.14
CA PHE A 88 16.54 -12.39 4.63
C PHE A 88 15.60 -11.55 5.49
N LEU A 89 15.62 -11.72 6.82
CA LEU A 89 14.76 -10.92 7.71
C LEU A 89 15.03 -9.41 7.55
N ARG A 90 16.29 -9.02 7.41
CA ARG A 90 16.68 -7.63 7.12
C ARG A 90 16.22 -7.15 5.74
N SER A 91 16.17 -8.02 4.73
CA SER A 91 15.67 -7.62 3.42
C SER A 91 14.16 -7.42 3.44
N VAL A 92 13.42 -8.30 4.16
CA VAL A 92 11.98 -8.15 4.41
C VAL A 92 11.68 -6.87 5.18
N GLU A 93 12.42 -6.59 6.26
CA GLU A 93 12.27 -5.37 7.06
C GLU A 93 12.49 -4.12 6.20
N ARG A 94 13.58 -4.05 5.44
CA ARG A 94 13.84 -2.92 4.54
C ARG A 94 12.76 -2.76 3.48
N PHE A 95 12.30 -3.86 2.88
CA PHE A 95 11.23 -3.81 1.89
C PHE A 95 9.95 -3.27 2.51
N TRP A 96 9.57 -3.79 3.68
CA TRP A 96 8.40 -3.33 4.43
C TRP A 96 8.48 -1.84 4.76
N GLU A 97 9.61 -1.36 5.30
CA GLU A 97 9.82 0.06 5.62
C GLU A 97 9.66 0.95 4.38
N GLN A 98 10.28 0.58 3.25
CA GLN A 98 10.22 1.35 2.00
C GLN A 98 8.80 1.36 1.40
N SER A 99 8.12 0.21 1.40
CA SER A 99 6.73 0.11 0.93
C SER A 99 5.81 0.95 1.80
N LEU A 100 5.94 0.88 3.13
CA LEU A 100 5.10 1.66 4.04
C LEU A 100 5.38 3.16 3.91
N MET A 101 6.64 3.56 3.77
CA MET A 101 7.01 4.96 3.49
C MET A 101 6.36 5.48 2.21
N THR A 102 6.36 4.67 1.14
CA THR A 102 5.71 5.04 -0.14
C THR A 102 4.20 5.22 0.03
N VAL A 103 3.54 4.30 0.73
CA VAL A 103 2.10 4.40 1.03
C VAL A 103 1.79 5.65 1.87
N ALA A 104 2.58 5.91 2.90
CA ALA A 104 2.41 7.05 3.81
C ALA A 104 2.59 8.39 3.08
N LEU A 105 3.64 8.52 2.27
CA LEU A 105 3.87 9.71 1.45
C LEU A 105 2.74 9.93 0.46
N GLY A 106 2.32 8.88 -0.26
CA GLY A 106 1.21 8.98 -1.22
C GLY A 106 -0.11 9.37 -0.56
N ALA A 107 -0.40 8.83 0.64
CA ALA A 107 -1.57 9.23 1.41
C ALA A 107 -1.52 10.71 1.81
N LYS A 108 -0.36 11.18 2.29
CA LYS A 108 -0.19 12.57 2.70
C LYS A 108 -0.26 13.55 1.53
N THR A 109 0.35 13.21 0.38
CA THR A 109 0.24 14.01 -0.84
C THR A 109 -1.21 14.14 -1.30
N ARG A 110 -2.00 13.05 -1.26
CA ARG A 110 -3.44 13.13 -1.60
C ARG A 110 -4.22 14.05 -0.66
N GLU A 111 -3.96 13.96 0.64
CA GLU A 111 -4.55 14.85 1.65
C GLU A 111 -4.21 16.31 1.36
N ILE A 112 -2.93 16.62 1.14
CA ILE A 112 -2.44 17.95 0.82
C ILE A 112 -3.09 18.47 -0.46
N ASN A 113 -3.08 17.70 -1.54
CA ASN A 113 -3.60 18.13 -2.84
C ASN A 113 -5.11 18.40 -2.80
N GLY A 114 -5.87 17.69 -1.95
CA GLY A 114 -7.27 17.99 -1.68
C GLY A 114 -7.51 19.34 -0.97
N SER A 115 -6.47 19.92 -0.36
CA SER A 115 -6.53 21.17 0.39
C SER A 115 -5.88 22.38 -0.31
N ILE A 116 -5.05 22.16 -1.35
CA ILE A 116 -4.36 23.24 -2.07
C ILE A 116 -5.37 24.14 -2.77
N ARG A 117 -5.19 25.46 -2.59
CA ARG A 117 -5.89 26.50 -3.34
C ARG A 117 -4.91 27.59 -3.75
N VAL A 118 -4.66 27.73 -5.05
CA VAL A 118 -3.89 28.86 -5.60
C VAL A 118 -4.85 29.94 -6.07
N HIS A 119 -4.75 31.12 -5.47
CA HIS A 119 -5.54 32.29 -5.87
C HIS A 119 -5.00 32.88 -7.17
N GLU A 120 -5.89 33.33 -8.06
CA GLU A 120 -5.53 33.90 -9.36
C GLU A 120 -4.62 35.13 -9.22
N ASP A 121 -4.86 35.98 -8.22
CA ASP A 121 -4.02 37.16 -7.95
C ASP A 121 -2.55 36.79 -7.71
N ASN A 122 -2.29 35.62 -7.09
CA ASN A 122 -0.94 35.12 -6.91
C ASN A 122 -0.31 34.70 -8.24
N ILE A 123 -1.09 34.05 -9.12
CA ILE A 123 -0.64 33.60 -10.45
C ILE A 123 -0.30 34.82 -11.32
N ARG A 124 -1.15 35.85 -11.28
CA ARG A 124 -0.93 37.12 -11.97
C ARG A 124 0.34 37.82 -11.49
N ARG A 125 0.55 37.89 -10.18
CA ARG A 125 1.77 38.47 -9.60
C ARG A 125 3.03 37.73 -10.06
N LEU A 126 3.01 36.40 -10.06
CA LEU A 126 4.14 35.58 -10.53
C LEU A 126 4.42 35.83 -12.02
N TYR A 127 3.38 35.96 -12.85
CA TYR A 127 3.53 36.33 -14.26
C TYR A 127 4.17 37.72 -14.42
N ASP A 128 3.67 38.72 -13.69
CA ASP A 128 4.18 40.10 -13.77
C ASP A 128 5.67 40.19 -13.34
N GLU A 129 6.10 39.34 -12.40
CA GLU A 129 7.51 39.19 -12.01
C GLU A 129 8.34 38.58 -13.13
N MET A 130 7.87 37.50 -13.77
CA MET A 130 8.55 36.89 -14.92
C MET A 130 8.72 37.87 -16.09
N VAL A 131 7.71 38.69 -16.39
CA VAL A 131 7.79 39.72 -17.44
C VAL A 131 8.83 40.78 -17.08
N ARG A 132 8.82 41.25 -15.82
CA ARG A 132 9.76 42.27 -15.33
C ARG A 132 11.22 41.81 -15.36
N GLU A 133 11.45 40.53 -15.07
CA GLU A 133 12.78 39.91 -15.12
C GLU A 133 13.20 39.48 -16.53
N GLY A 134 12.34 39.66 -17.54
CA GLY A 134 12.63 39.27 -18.93
C GLY A 134 12.67 37.74 -19.13
N LEU A 135 11.99 36.98 -18.29
CA LEU A 135 11.97 35.51 -18.32
C LEU A 135 10.95 34.93 -19.29
N THR A 136 10.05 35.75 -19.85
CA THR A 136 9.05 35.30 -20.83
C THR A 136 8.58 36.45 -21.72
N GLU A 137 8.30 36.12 -22.98
CA GLU A 137 7.62 37.00 -23.95
C GLU A 137 6.17 36.55 -24.22
N LYS A 138 5.76 35.41 -23.66
CA LYS A 138 4.43 34.81 -23.84
C LYS A 138 3.36 35.54 -23.04
N THR A 139 2.10 35.44 -23.47
CA THR A 139 0.98 36.10 -22.77
C THR A 139 0.67 35.41 -21.44
N TYR A 140 -0.11 36.10 -20.60
CA TYR A 140 -0.60 35.56 -19.33
C TYR A 140 -1.39 34.26 -19.55
N GLU A 141 -2.27 34.22 -20.55
CA GLU A 141 -3.13 33.08 -20.86
C GLU A 141 -2.30 31.85 -21.27
N GLU A 142 -1.23 32.05 -22.04
CA GLU A 142 -0.31 31.00 -22.45
C GLU A 142 0.50 30.45 -21.27
N MET A 143 0.87 31.32 -20.33
CA MET A 143 1.70 30.96 -19.18
C MET A 143 0.88 30.48 -17.99
N PHE A 144 -0.41 30.81 -17.91
CA PHE A 144 -1.28 30.54 -16.76
C PHE A 144 -1.27 29.06 -16.33
N PRO A 145 -1.43 28.06 -17.22
CA PRO A 145 -1.41 26.65 -16.81
C PRO A 145 -0.08 26.25 -16.19
N GLN A 146 1.03 26.74 -16.73
CA GLN A 146 2.37 26.44 -16.24
C GLN A 146 2.62 27.09 -14.87
N ILE A 147 2.33 28.40 -14.74
CA ILE A 147 2.53 29.14 -13.49
C ILE A 147 1.65 28.55 -12.40
N LYS A 148 0.39 28.23 -12.71
CA LYS A 148 -0.53 27.56 -11.78
C LYS A 148 0.03 26.23 -11.31
N TRP A 149 0.44 25.35 -12.23
CA TRP A 149 1.00 24.04 -11.88
C TRP A 149 2.27 24.18 -11.03
N GLN A 150 3.15 25.13 -11.35
CA GLN A 150 4.35 25.40 -10.57
C GLN A 150 4.02 25.91 -9.16
N ALA A 151 3.06 26.82 -9.04
CA ALA A 151 2.60 27.34 -7.76
C ALA A 151 1.96 26.23 -6.90
N GLU A 152 1.11 25.39 -7.48
CA GLU A 152 0.51 24.23 -6.79
C GLU A 152 1.60 23.27 -6.29
N ARG A 153 2.58 22.94 -7.14
CA ARG A 153 3.70 22.05 -6.78
C ARG A 153 4.60 22.65 -5.69
N GLN A 154 4.83 23.95 -5.70
CA GLN A 154 5.59 24.63 -4.65
C GLN A 154 4.86 24.59 -3.31
N LEU A 155 3.54 24.86 -3.31
CA LEU A 155 2.73 24.74 -2.10
C LEU A 155 2.68 23.30 -1.58
N GLU A 156 2.53 22.30 -2.47
CA GLU A 156 2.59 20.89 -2.09
C GLU A 156 3.93 20.57 -1.38
N ALA A 157 5.05 20.98 -1.97
CA ALA A 157 6.37 20.77 -1.39
C ALA A 157 6.55 21.48 -0.04
N GLN A 158 6.02 22.69 0.11
CA GLN A 158 6.04 23.43 1.37
C GLN A 158 5.25 22.68 2.45
N MET A 159 4.01 22.28 2.16
CA MET A 159 3.15 21.59 3.11
C MET A 159 3.70 20.22 3.51
N LEU A 160 4.34 19.50 2.57
CA LEU A 160 5.08 18.27 2.89
C LEU A 160 6.27 18.55 3.81
N GLY A 161 7.02 19.63 3.55
CA GLY A 161 8.12 20.07 4.42
C GLY A 161 7.65 20.39 5.84
N GLU A 162 6.55 21.15 5.97
CA GLU A 162 5.94 21.48 7.26
C GLU A 162 5.48 20.24 8.02
N TRP A 163 4.87 19.28 7.32
CA TRP A 163 4.50 18.00 7.90
C TRP A 163 5.72 17.22 8.41
N MET A 164 6.79 17.14 7.60
CA MET A 164 8.04 16.47 8.01
C MET A 164 8.69 17.15 9.22
N GLU A 165 8.71 18.48 9.29
CA GLU A 165 9.19 19.20 10.46
C GLU A 165 8.31 18.95 11.69
N GLY A 166 6.99 18.84 11.50
CA GLY A 166 6.06 18.41 12.55
C GLY A 166 6.40 17.03 13.11
N LEU A 167 6.70 16.06 12.25
CA LEU A 167 7.14 14.73 12.66
C LEU A 167 8.43 14.78 13.47
N LYS A 168 9.43 15.55 13.03
CA LYS A 168 10.70 15.71 13.74
C LYS A 168 10.53 16.34 15.12
N LYS A 169 9.70 17.37 15.24
CA LYS A 169 9.43 18.06 16.52
C LYS A 169 8.79 17.15 17.56
N ASN A 170 7.98 16.19 17.12
CA ASN A 170 7.30 15.23 17.99
C ASN A 170 8.15 13.96 18.25
N ALA A 171 9.33 13.85 17.67
CA ALA A 171 10.20 12.70 17.80
C ALA A 171 11.35 12.96 18.78
N GLN A 172 11.72 11.95 19.56
CA GLN A 172 12.97 11.95 20.31
C GLN A 172 14.12 11.55 19.37
N VAL A 173 14.80 12.55 18.79
CA VAL A 173 15.93 12.31 17.88
C VAL A 173 17.25 12.58 18.60
N VAL A 174 18.04 11.53 18.82
CA VAL A 174 19.40 11.63 19.39
C VAL A 174 20.42 11.29 18.30
N ILE A 175 21.30 12.24 17.97
CA ILE A 175 22.30 12.09 16.91
C ILE A 175 23.70 12.07 17.52
N ASN A 176 24.44 10.97 17.31
CA ASN A 176 25.85 10.89 17.67
C ASN A 176 26.71 11.62 16.61
N ARG A 177 26.92 12.92 16.80
CA ARG A 177 27.67 13.77 15.86
C ARG A 177 29.16 13.45 15.78
N GLU A 178 29.75 12.93 16.85
CA GLU A 178 31.17 12.56 16.85
C GLU A 178 31.43 11.36 15.93
N TYR A 179 30.50 10.39 15.89
CA TYR A 179 30.60 9.26 14.97
C TYR A 179 30.59 9.71 13.50
N LEU A 180 29.88 10.78 13.18
CA LEU A 180 29.79 11.33 11.81
C LEU A 180 31.09 12.00 11.33
N LYS A 181 32.06 12.26 12.22
CA LYS A 181 33.36 12.86 11.86
C LYS A 181 34.42 11.82 11.48
N LYS A 182 34.13 10.52 11.61
CA LYS A 182 35.06 9.46 11.18
C LYS A 182 35.21 9.51 9.65
N LYS A 183 36.46 9.66 9.20
CA LYS A 183 36.87 9.47 7.81
C LYS A 183 36.91 7.99 7.46
#